data_AF-A0A7W0K926-F1
#
_entry.id   AF-A0A7W0K926-F1
#
_cell.length_a   1.000
_cell.length_b   1.000
_cell.length_c   1.000
_cell.angle_alpha   90.00
_cell.angle_beta   90.00
_cell.angle_gamma   90.00
#
_symmetry.space_group_name_H-M   'P 1'
#
loop_
_entity.id
_entity.type
_entity.pdbx_description
1 polymer ?
#
loop_
_entity_poly.entity_id
_entity_poly.type
_entity_poly.pdbx_seq_one_letter_code
_entity_poly.pdbx_strand_id
1 'polypeptide(L)' 'MSKAIELRELDSDALQSRVKELDEELFRMRIKKSMGQLETSHQIRNARRELARIQTVLKEKAK' A
#
# COMPACT_ATOMS: atom_id res chain seq x y z
N MET A 1 1.06 -4.70 -10.37
CA MET A 1 2.24 -4.23 -9.62
C MET A 1 2.56 -2.84 -10.12
N SER A 2 2.43 -1.81 -9.28
CA SER A 2 2.88 -0.45 -9.60
C SER A 2 4.38 -0.46 -9.87
N LYS A 3 4.81 0.15 -10.97
CA LYS A 3 6.23 0.24 -11.32
C LYS A 3 6.87 1.26 -10.38
N ALA A 4 8.06 0.94 -9.86
CA ALA A 4 8.78 1.82 -8.93
C ALA A 4 9.06 3.22 -9.49
N ILE A 5 9.07 3.36 -10.83
CA ILE A 5 9.27 4.62 -11.54
C ILE A 5 8.07 5.56 -11.31
N GLU A 6 6.84 5.07 -11.46
CA GLU A 6 5.60 5.83 -11.24
C GLU A 6 5.51 6.35 -9.80
N LEU A 7 5.97 5.56 -8.83
CA LEU A 7 6.00 5.96 -7.42
C LEU A 7 7.05 7.05 -7.12
N ARG A 8 8.13 7.12 -7.89
CA ARG A 8 9.17 8.14 -7.71
C ARG A 8 8.77 9.48 -8.33
N GLU A 9 7.98 9.45 -9.40
CA GLU A 9 7.45 10.65 -10.05
C GLU A 9 6.33 11.34 -9.25
N LEU A 10 5.61 10.60 -8.41
CA LEU A 10 4.57 11.13 -7.53
C LEU A 10 5.15 12.03 -6.43
N ASP A 11 4.44 13.11 -6.10
CA ASP A 11 4.81 14.01 -5.01
C ASP A 11 4.74 13.34 -3.63
N SER A 12 5.51 13.85 -2.67
CA SER A 12 5.57 13.35 -1.30
C SER A 12 4.20 13.33 -0.60
N ASP A 13 3.38 14.37 -0.79
CA ASP A 13 2.02 14.44 -0.24
C ASP A 13 1.07 13.43 -0.90
N ALA A 14 1.21 13.21 -2.21
CA ALA A 14 0.45 12.19 -2.93
C ALA A 14 0.81 10.78 -2.46
N LEU A 15 2.10 10.52 -2.21
CA LEU A 15 2.58 9.25 -1.65
C LEU A 15 2.05 9.03 -0.23
N GLN A 16 2.04 10.04 0.63
CA GLN A 16 1.46 9.94 1.97
C GLN A 16 -0.05 9.68 1.94
N SER A 17 -0.78 10.32 1.02
CA SER A 17 -2.22 10.08 0.85
C SER A 17 -2.47 8.62 0.45
N ARG A 18 -1.68 8.10 -0.48
CA ARG A 18 -1.78 6.70 -0.93
C ARG A 18 -1.42 5.68 0.15
N VAL A 19 -0.50 6.01 1.05
CA VAL A 19 -0.21 5.20 2.25
C VAL A 19 -1.47 5.07 3.11
N LYS A 20 -2.17 6.18 3.39
CA LYS A 20 -3.39 6.17 4.20
C LYS A 20 -4.49 5.32 3.56
N GLU A 21 -4.71 5.49 2.27
CA GLU A 21 -5.70 4.71 1.50
C GLU A 21 -5.41 3.21 1.58
N LEU A 22 -4.15 2.81 1.38
CA LEU A 22 -3.73 1.41 1.43
C LEU A 22 -3.84 0.81 2.84
N ASP A 23 -3.58 1.59 3.88
CA ASP A 23 -3.73 1.13 5.27
C ASP A 23 -5.20 0.89 5.61
N GLU A 24 -6.12 1.76 5.19
CA GLU A 24 -7.54 1.53 5.32
C GLU A 24 -8.01 0.30 4.53
N GLU A 25 -7.52 0.13 3.31
CA GLU A 25 -7.84 -1.03 2.48
C GLU A 25 -7.35 -2.33 3.13
N LEU A 26 -6.13 -2.32 3.68
CA LEU A 26 -5.59 -3.43 4.47
C LEU A 26 -6.42 -3.72 5.71
N PHE A 27 -6.90 -2.69 6.41
CA PHE A 27 -7.79 -2.85 7.57
C PHE A 27 -9.11 -3.52 7.16
N ARG A 28 -9.76 -3.03 6.09
CA ARG A 28 -10.97 -3.64 5.52
C ARG A 28 -10.72 -5.09 5.10
N MET A 29 -9.60 -5.38 4.45
CA MET A 29 -9.24 -6.75 4.08
C MET A 29 -8.97 -7.65 5.29
N ARG A 30 -8.35 -7.15 6.37
CA ARG A 30 -8.14 -7.92 7.61
C ARG A 30 -9.46 -8.27 8.27
N ILE A 31 -10.43 -7.35 8.28
CA ILE A 31 -11.79 -7.60 8.78
C ILE A 31 -12.49 -8.66 7.91
N LYS A 32 -12.45 -8.52 6.58
CA LYS A 32 -12.99 -9.55 5.66
C LYS A 32 -12.34 -10.92 5.88
N LYS A 33 -11.03 -10.94 6.15
CA LYS A 33 -10.29 -12.16 6.49
C LYS A 33 -10.77 -12.77 7.81
N SER A 34 -10.96 -11.99 8.86
CA SER A 34 -11.46 -12.50 10.15
C SER A 34 -12.90 -13.00 10.06
N MET A 35 -13.71 -12.40 9.18
CA MET A 35 -15.08 -12.87 8.89
C MET A 35 -15.14 -14.11 7.99
N GLY A 36 -14.00 -14.62 7.50
CA GLY A 36 -13.95 -15.78 6.60
C GLY A 36 -14.46 -15.53 5.18
N GLN A 37 -14.74 -14.27 4.82
CA GLN A 37 -15.27 -13.86 3.51
C GLN A 37 -14.19 -13.35 2.55
N LEU A 38 -12.91 -13.64 2.84
CA LEU A 38 -11.82 -13.17 2.00
C LEU A 38 -11.59 -14.15 0.83
N GLU A 39 -12.11 -13.77 -0.34
CA GLU A 39 -11.99 -14.58 -1.56
C GLU A 39 -10.52 -14.77 -2.01
N THR A 40 -9.65 -13.78 -1.76
CA THR A 40 -8.29 -13.76 -2.30
C THR A 40 -7.24 -13.32 -1.27
N SER A 41 -6.65 -14.28 -0.57
CA SER A 41 -5.61 -14.07 0.44
C SER A 41 -4.33 -13.39 -0.07
N HIS A 42 -4.08 -13.48 -1.39
CA HIS A 42 -2.91 -12.86 -2.03
C HIS A 42 -3.01 -11.34 -2.12
N GLN A 43 -4.22 -10.77 -2.09
CA GLN A 43 -4.42 -9.31 -2.14
C GLN A 43 -3.80 -8.60 -0.93
N ILE A 44 -3.96 -9.17 0.27
CA ILE A 44 -3.33 -8.64 1.50
C ILE A 44 -1.80 -8.61 1.37
N ARG A 45 -1.21 -9.66 0.79
CA ARG A 45 0.25 -9.71 0.58
C ARG A 45 0.70 -8.65 -0.44
N ASN A 46 -0.07 -8.45 -1.50
CA ASN A 46 0.23 -7.47 -2.54
C ASN A 46 0.13 -6.03 -1.99
N ALA A 47 -0.97 -5.70 -1.31
CA ALA A 47 -1.17 -4.38 -0.70
C ALA A 47 -0.08 -4.05 0.35
N ARG A 48 0.30 -5.02 1.20
CA ARG A 48 1.44 -4.84 2.12
C ARG A 48 2.76 -4.54 1.40
N ARG A 49 3.03 -5.23 0.29
CA ARG A 49 4.26 -5.00 -0.49
C ARG A 49 4.24 -3.64 -1.17
N GLU A 50 3.07 -3.21 -1.63
CA GLU A 50 2.89 -1.90 -2.24
C GLU A 50 3.08 -0.77 -1.23
N LEU A 51 2.47 -0.90 -0.04
CA LEU A 51 2.68 0.01 1.09
C LEU A 51 4.17 0.15 1.43
N ALA A 52 4.87 -0.98 1.55
CA ALA A 52 6.31 -0.98 1.84
C ALA A 52 7.13 -0.28 0.76
N ARG A 53 6.80 -0.44 -0.52
CA ARG A 53 7.50 0.28 -1.61
C ARG A 53 7.29 1.78 -1.53
N ILE A 54 6.07 2.23 -1.27
CA ILE A 54 5.75 3.66 -1.14
C ILE A 54 6.51 4.26 0.05
N GLN A 55 6.53 3.57 1.20
CA GLN A 55 7.28 4.00 2.37
C GLN A 55 8.79 4.08 2.10
N THR A 56 9.35 3.13 1.35
CA THR A 56 10.76 3.19 0.93
C THR A 56 11.04 4.42 0.07
N VAL A 57 10.20 4.71 -0.94
CA VAL A 57 10.36 5.90 -1.78
C VAL A 57 10.24 7.19 -0.98
N LEU A 58 9.28 7.28 -0.05
CA LEU A 58 9.17 8.42 0.86
C LEU A 58 10.45 8.63 1.68
N LYS A 59 11.04 7.54 2.18
CA LYS A 59 12.30 7.59 2.93
C LYS A 59 13.49 7.94 2.05
N GLU A 60 13.52 7.50 0.79
CA GLU A 60 14.52 7.91 -0.21
C GLU A 60 14.42 9.40 -0.53
N LYS A 61 13.21 9.97 -0.59
CA LYS A 61 12.98 11.41 -0.85
C LYS A 61 13.25 12.32 0.34
N ALA A 62 13.09 11.81 1.56
CA ALA A 62 13.35 12.56 2.79
C ALA A 62 14.84 12.63 3.16
N LYS A 63 15.71 11.92 2.43
CA LYS A 63 17.15 11.88 2.63
C LYS A 63 17.85 12.81 1.65
#